data_AF-A0A3C2BZ70-F1
#
_entry.id   AF-A0A3C2BZ70-F1
#
_cell.length_a   1.000
_cell.length_b   1.000
_cell.length_c   1.000
_cell.angle_alpha   90.00
_cell.angle_beta   90.00
_cell.angle_gamma   90.00
#
_symmetry.space_group_name_H-M   'P 1'
#
loop_
_entity.id
_entity.type
_entity.pdbx_description
1 polymer ?
#
loop_
_entity_poly.entity_id
_entity_poly.type
_entity_poly.pdbx_seq_one_letter_code
_entity_poly.pdbx_strand_id
1 'polypeptide(L)' 'PFCITVDFDTLEDQAVTIRERDTMSQERVSLDKVEGYLAARLIGA' A
#
# COMPACT_ATOMS: atom_id res chain seq x y z
N PRO A 1 10.29 4.07 -3.89
CA PRO A 1 9.77 2.74 -3.53
C PRO A 1 8.55 2.91 -2.60
N PHE A 2 7.34 2.93 -3.15
CA PHE A 2 6.06 3.02 -2.44
C PHE A 2 5.78 4.27 -1.55
N CYS A 3 4.59 4.84 -1.67
CA CYS A 3 3.97 5.68 -0.65
C CYS A 3 2.60 5.12 -0.27
N ILE A 4 2.17 5.32 0.98
CA ILE A 4 0.89 4.83 1.50
C ILE A 4 0.02 6.04 1.81
N THR A 5 -1.19 6.06 1.27
CA THR A 5 -2.22 7.05 1.58
C THR A 5 -3.22 6.43 2.54
N VAL A 6 -3.42 7.11 3.67
CA VAL A 6 -4.44 6.80 4.68
C VAL A 6 -5.42 7.98 4.66
N ASP A 7 -6.66 7.70 4.28
CA ASP A 7 -7.74 8.67 4.08
C ASP A 7 -8.96 8.32 4.95
N PHE A 8 -10.04 9.11 4.85
CA PHE A 8 -11.28 8.82 5.59
C PHE A 8 -11.91 7.49 5.18
N ASP A 9 -11.80 7.13 3.90
CA ASP A 9 -12.30 5.85 3.38
C ASP A 9 -11.58 4.66 4.03
N THR A 10 -10.31 4.82 4.41
CA THR A 10 -9.52 3.79 5.11
C THR A 10 -10.19 3.34 6.42
N LEU A 11 -10.84 4.26 7.12
CA LEU A 11 -11.54 3.94 8.36
C LEU A 11 -12.76 3.04 8.10
N GLU A 12 -13.45 3.28 6.98
CA GLU A 12 -14.67 2.57 6.59
C GLU A 12 -14.37 1.20 5.97
N ASP A 13 -13.37 1.11 5.07
CA ASP A 13 -13.08 -0.09 4.29
C ASP A 13 -11.89 -0.91 4.79
N GLN A 14 -11.18 -0.43 5.83
CA GLN A 14 -9.99 -1.05 6.41
C GLN A 14 -8.90 -1.32 5.36
N ALA A 15 -8.76 -0.45 4.36
CA ALA A 15 -7.76 -0.57 3.31
C ALA A 15 -7.03 0.77 3.05
N VAL A 16 -5.78 0.68 2.62
CA VAL A 16 -4.94 1.84 2.29
C VAL A 16 -4.61 1.84 0.81
N THR A 17 -4.37 3.01 0.24
CA THR A 17 -3.88 3.10 -1.15
C THR A 17 -2.35 3.13 -1.15
N ILE A 18 -1.73 2.14 -1.79
CA ILE A 18 -0.28 2.06 -1.96
C ILE A 18 0.06 2.49 -3.40
N ARG A 19 0.95 3.47 -3.55
CA ARG A 19 1.41 3.97 -4.86
C ARG A 19 2.88 3.64 -5.09
N GLU A 20 3.20 2.96 -6.17
CA GLU A 20 4.58 2.68 -6.59
C GLU A 20 5.21 3.96 -7.21
N ARG A 21 6.50 4.23 -6.94
CA ARG A 21 7.16 5.49 -7.29
C ARG A 21 7.46 5.58 -8.78
N ASP A 22 8.00 4.51 -9.37
CA ASP A 22 8.58 4.50 -10.70
C ASP A 22 7.49 4.32 -11.77
N THR A 23 6.51 3.46 -11.53
CA THR A 23 5.37 3.21 -12.43
C THR A 23 4.22 4.19 -12.23
N MET A 24 4.19 4.91 -11.09
CA MET A 24 3.06 5.72 -10.64
C MET A 24 1.74 4.94 -10.45
N SER A 25 1.79 3.60 -10.44
CA SER A 25 0.59 2.76 -10.24
C SER A 25 0.09 2.86 -8.81
N GLN A 26 -1.24 2.76 -8.63
CA GLN A 26 -1.91 2.82 -7.34
C GLN A 26 -2.77 1.58 -7.15
N GLU A 27 -2.68 0.97 -5.97
CA GLU A 27 -3.44 -0.22 -5.61
C GLU A 27 -4.06 -0.03 -4.22
N ARG A 28 -5.34 -0.39 -4.05
CA ARG A 28 -6.01 -0.41 -2.74
C ARG A 28 -5.73 -1.75 -2.08
N VAL A 29 -5.10 -1.74 -0.91
CA VAL A 29 -4.63 -2.93 -0.20
C VAL A 29 -5.21 -2.92 1.20
N SER A 30 -5.89 -4.01 1.57
CA SER A 30 -6.43 -4.21 2.91
C SER A 30 -5.32 -4.16 3.97
N LEU A 31 -5.59 -3.55 5.12
CA LEU A 31 -4.62 -3.29 6.18
C LEU A 31 -3.90 -4.55 6.65
N ASP A 32 -4.60 -5.68 6.76
CA ASP A 32 -4.08 -7.00 7.13
C ASP A 32 -3.06 -7.58 6.13
N LYS A 33 -3.05 -7.07 4.90
CA LYS A 33 -2.17 -7.56 3.81
C LYS A 33 -1.01 -6.62 3.50
N VAL A 34 -0.99 -5.42 4.09
CA VAL A 34 0.01 -4.38 3.76
C VAL A 34 1.44 -4.87 4.02
N GLU A 35 1.68 -5.50 5.17
CA GLU A 35 3.01 -6.00 5.53
C GLU A 35 3.52 -7.02 4.49
N GLY A 36 2.73 -8.06 4.19
CA GLY A 36 3.10 -9.06 3.19
C GLY A 36 3.24 -8.49 1.78
N TYR A 37 2.36 -7.54 1.40
CA TYR A 37 2.41 -6.84 0.12
C TYR A 37 3.74 -6.12 -0.08
N LEU A 38 4.19 -5.38 0.95
CA LEU A 38 5.43 -4.62 0.93
C LEU A 38 6.66 -5.52 1.08
N ALA A 39 6.64 -6.50 1.98
CA ALA A 39 7.75 -7.44 2.18
C ALA A 39 8.13 -8.19 0.90
N ALA A 40 7.15 -8.61 0.09
CA ALA A 40 7.38 -9.26 -1.20
C ALA A 40 8.03 -8.34 -2.26
N ARG A 41 7.88 -7.01 -2.12
CA ARG A 41 8.31 -6.01 -3.12
C ARG A 41 9.52 -5.18 -2.67
N LEU A 42 9.89 -5.26 -1.39
CA LEU A 42 11.01 -4.55 -0.78
C LEU A 42 12.21 -5.47 -0.46
N ILE A 43 12.31 -6.64 -1.10
CA ILE A 43 13.40 -7.59 -0.85
C ILE A 43 14.76 -6.91 -1.09
N GLY A 44 15.52 -6.67 -0.01
CA GLY A 44 16.91 -6.19 -0.06
C GLY A 44 17.15 -4.69 0.10
N ALA A 45 16.37 -4.00 0.94
CA ALA A 45 16.77 -2.66 1.44
C ALA A 45 17.96 -2.72 2.40
#